data_AF-A0A7V2WAM6-F1
#
_entry.id   AF-A0A7V2WAM6-F1
#
_cell.length_a   1.000
_cell.length_b   1.000
_cell.length_c   1.000
_cell.angle_alpha   90.00
_cell.angle_beta   90.00
_cell.angle_gamma   90.00
#
_symmetry.space_group_name_H-M   'P 1'
#
loop_
_entity.id
_entity.type
_entity.pdbx_description
1 polymer ?
#
loop_
_entity_poly.entity_id
_entity_poly.type
_entity_poly.pdbx_seq_one_letter_code
_entity_poly.pdbx_strand_id
1 'polypeptide(L)'
;MTFTAAQEAAARTEIVRVGQLLYQKGYIVSNDGNISVRLDENHVLCTPSGLCKGMMRQEELLIIDMDGNRADTPNAINRNLRPTSEMAMHLEVYKNRPDVGAVVHCHPPTAVALSIANVSLTDCMLPEVIVTLGLIKMTPYSTPSSEENATAIRDAIKTHDAILLQRHGTLAVGNSPMQAFHRTESIEQIAKITFMAKLMGGGEPLPPHQVEKLLAQRAALGLAHGESEAAEFCEICGATHPQGTACPVTFPAEKPASSGTVDDALVAEITRRVLEKLHQSR
;
A
#
# COMPACT_ATOMS: atom_id res chain seq x y z
N MET A 1 11.01 23.11 -19.34
CA MET A 1 10.65 22.89 -17.92
C MET A 1 9.80 24.06 -17.48
N THR A 2 8.61 23.81 -16.96
CA THR A 2 7.67 24.87 -16.51
C THR A 2 7.71 25.10 -15.01
N PHE A 3 8.39 24.22 -14.26
CA PHE A 3 8.68 24.44 -12.84
C PHE A 3 9.80 25.48 -12.63
N THR A 4 9.78 26.12 -11.46
CA THR A 4 10.78 27.09 -11.02
C THR A 4 11.94 26.41 -10.29
N ALA A 5 13.12 27.08 -10.27
CA ALA A 5 14.26 26.60 -9.49
C ALA A 5 13.96 26.46 -7.98
N ALA A 6 13.06 27.29 -7.45
CA ALA A 6 12.63 27.22 -6.05
C ALA A 6 11.80 25.94 -5.78
N GLN A 7 10.88 25.59 -6.68
CA GLN A 7 10.11 24.34 -6.59
C GLN A 7 11.03 23.11 -6.66
N GLU A 8 11.99 23.12 -7.60
CA GLU A 8 12.97 22.04 -7.72
C GLU A 8 13.81 21.90 -6.44
N ALA A 9 14.35 22.99 -5.89
CA ALA A 9 15.16 22.97 -4.68
C ALA A 9 14.37 22.48 -3.45
N ALA A 10 13.10 22.86 -3.33
CA ALA A 10 12.21 22.36 -2.29
C ALA A 10 11.98 20.85 -2.42
N ALA A 11 11.68 20.36 -3.63
CA ALA A 11 11.50 18.94 -3.90
C ALA A 11 12.77 18.12 -3.61
N ARG A 12 13.94 18.63 -3.99
CA ARG A 12 15.24 17.99 -3.68
C ARG A 12 15.46 17.87 -2.17
N THR A 13 15.17 18.94 -1.44
CA THR A 13 15.27 18.95 0.03
C THR A 13 14.33 17.93 0.66
N GLU A 14 13.09 17.85 0.19
CA GLU A 14 12.09 16.93 0.74
C GLU A 14 12.41 15.46 0.43
N ILE A 15 12.87 15.14 -0.79
CA ILE A 15 13.32 13.78 -1.15
C ILE A 15 14.47 13.32 -0.25
N VAL A 16 15.49 14.18 -0.03
CA VAL A 16 16.62 13.85 0.87
C VAL A 16 16.13 13.64 2.30
N ARG A 17 15.23 14.50 2.79
CA ARG A 17 14.65 14.38 4.13
C ARG A 17 13.88 13.07 4.30
N VAL A 18 13.06 12.68 3.33
CA VAL A 18 12.30 11.43 3.36
C VAL A 18 13.22 10.22 3.24
N GLY A 19 14.26 10.27 2.40
CA GLY A 19 15.26 9.20 2.33
C GLY A 19 15.95 8.95 3.67
N GLN A 20 16.29 10.02 4.40
CA GLN A 20 16.81 9.92 5.77
C GLN A 20 15.81 9.29 6.74
N LEU A 21 14.53 9.68 6.68
CA LEU A 21 13.49 9.11 7.55
C LEU A 21 13.26 7.62 7.29
N LEU A 22 13.13 7.22 6.02
CA LEU A 22 12.98 5.82 5.64
C LEU A 22 14.14 4.97 6.17
N TYR A 23 15.38 5.48 6.03
CA TYR A 23 16.57 4.78 6.52
C TYR A 23 16.60 4.71 8.05
N GLN A 24 16.31 5.81 8.74
CA GLN A 24 16.25 5.86 10.21
C GLN A 24 15.18 4.92 10.79
N LYS A 25 14.06 4.75 10.08
CA LYS A 25 12.98 3.82 10.46
C LYS A 25 13.29 2.36 10.10
N GLY A 26 14.36 2.10 9.35
CA GLY A 26 14.72 0.77 8.86
C GLY A 26 13.78 0.23 7.79
N TYR A 27 13.08 1.10 7.06
CA TYR A 27 12.22 0.72 5.93
C TYR A 27 12.98 0.52 4.63
N ILE A 28 14.23 0.98 4.61
CA ILE A 28 15.20 0.81 3.54
C ILE A 28 16.56 0.52 4.17
N VAL A 29 17.39 -0.25 3.48
CA VAL A 29 18.77 -0.54 3.86
C VAL A 29 19.69 -0.49 2.64
N SER A 30 21.00 -0.29 2.87
CA SER A 30 21.98 -0.23 1.79
C SER A 30 21.58 0.79 0.71
N ASN A 31 21.24 0.32 -0.49
CA ASN A 31 20.90 1.09 -1.67
C ASN A 31 19.50 0.74 -2.23
N ASP A 32 18.64 0.11 -1.43
CA ASP A 32 17.26 -0.18 -1.83
C ASP A 32 16.36 1.08 -1.78
N GLY A 33 15.07 0.89 -2.05
CA GLY A 33 14.06 1.94 -2.09
C GLY A 33 14.27 2.99 -3.18
N ASN A 34 13.24 3.79 -3.43
CA ASN A 34 13.32 4.94 -4.32
C ASN A 34 12.19 5.94 -4.07
N ILE A 35 12.48 7.20 -4.37
CA ILE A 35 11.56 8.31 -4.15
C ILE A 35 11.52 9.14 -5.43
N SER A 36 10.34 9.64 -5.78
CA SER A 36 10.20 10.60 -6.87
C SER A 36 9.16 11.67 -6.56
N VAL A 37 9.28 12.81 -7.23
CA VAL A 37 8.36 13.95 -7.15
C VAL A 37 8.06 14.45 -8.56
N ARG A 38 6.79 14.66 -8.87
CA ARG A 38 6.37 15.36 -10.08
C ARG A 38 6.72 16.85 -9.95
N LEU A 39 7.51 17.38 -10.87
CA LEU A 39 7.86 18.80 -10.89
C LEU A 39 6.89 19.60 -11.77
N ASP A 40 6.50 19.04 -12.91
CA ASP A 40 5.48 19.58 -13.81
C ASP A 40 4.79 18.44 -14.59
N GLU A 41 4.03 18.76 -15.63
CA GLU A 41 3.33 17.76 -16.47
C GLU A 41 4.26 16.76 -17.15
N ASN A 42 5.50 17.15 -17.42
CA ASN A 42 6.44 16.41 -18.26
C ASN A 42 7.70 15.95 -17.52
N HIS A 43 7.94 16.43 -16.29
CA HIS A 43 9.18 16.18 -15.57
C HIS A 43 8.97 15.61 -14.17
N VAL A 44 9.80 14.64 -13.83
CA VAL A 44 9.85 13.99 -12.51
C VAL A 44 11.26 14.10 -11.95
N LEU A 45 11.40 14.55 -10.71
CA LEU A 45 12.62 14.46 -9.92
C LEU A 45 12.67 13.08 -9.26
N CYS A 46 13.82 12.40 -9.30
CA CYS A 46 13.94 11.06 -8.73
C CYS A 46 15.30 10.78 -8.08
N THR A 47 15.30 9.80 -7.19
CA THR A 47 16.52 9.23 -6.62
C THR A 47 17.31 8.41 -7.65
N PRO A 48 18.64 8.51 -7.67
CA PRO A 48 19.47 7.69 -8.54
C PRO A 48 19.54 6.23 -8.06
N SER A 49 19.86 5.33 -8.98
CA SER A 49 20.17 3.93 -8.66
C SER A 49 21.48 3.81 -7.90
N GLY A 50 21.59 2.79 -7.04
CA GLY A 50 22.84 2.41 -6.38
C GLY A 50 23.28 3.26 -5.18
N LEU A 51 22.61 4.38 -4.89
CA LEU A 51 22.92 5.19 -3.70
C LEU A 51 22.08 4.79 -2.48
N CYS A 52 22.63 5.01 -1.30
CA CYS A 52 21.91 4.93 -0.03
C CYS A 52 21.04 6.18 0.17
N LYS A 53 19.71 6.00 0.25
CA LYS A 53 18.77 7.15 0.29
C LYS A 53 18.83 7.87 1.63
N GLY A 54 19.34 7.21 2.68
CA GLY A 54 19.63 7.83 3.95
C GLY A 54 20.87 8.75 3.96
N MET A 55 21.73 8.65 2.95
CA MET A 55 23.02 9.36 2.87
C MET A 55 23.20 10.18 1.57
N MET A 56 22.20 10.18 0.70
CA MET A 56 22.23 10.93 -0.56
C MET A 56 22.14 12.44 -0.34
N ARG A 57 22.71 13.20 -1.27
CA ARG A 57 22.69 14.67 -1.31
C ARG A 57 21.78 15.19 -2.41
N GLN A 58 21.37 16.45 -2.30
CA GLN A 58 20.43 17.07 -3.24
C GLN A 58 20.97 17.11 -4.67
N GLU A 59 22.28 17.29 -4.84
CA GLU A 59 22.95 17.42 -6.14
C GLU A 59 23.05 16.09 -6.89
N GLU A 60 22.79 14.97 -6.20
CA GLU A 60 22.81 13.61 -6.75
C GLU A 60 21.45 13.20 -7.37
N LEU A 61 20.37 13.93 -7.06
CA LEU A 61 19.05 13.67 -7.63
C LEU A 61 19.00 14.06 -9.11
N LEU A 62 18.17 13.34 -9.86
CA LEU A 62 18.07 13.42 -11.32
C LEU A 62 16.67 13.87 -11.73
N ILE A 63 16.58 14.59 -12.85
CA ILE A 63 15.29 14.91 -13.47
C ILE A 63 15.15 14.05 -14.72
N ILE A 64 13.99 13.45 -14.88
CA ILE A 64 13.62 12.66 -16.06
C ILE A 64 12.36 13.22 -16.70
N ASP A 65 12.13 12.85 -17.96
CA ASP A 65 10.86 13.02 -18.63
C ASP A 65 9.87 11.87 -18.31
N MET A 66 8.64 11.96 -18.82
CA MET A 66 7.58 10.95 -18.64
C MET A 66 7.82 9.64 -19.40
N ASP A 67 8.85 9.59 -20.25
CA ASP A 67 9.33 8.40 -20.95
C ASP A 67 10.50 7.73 -20.21
N GLY A 68 10.96 8.33 -19.10
CA GLY A 68 12.04 7.81 -18.26
C GLY A 68 13.44 8.23 -18.71
N ASN A 69 13.56 9.11 -19.70
CA ASN A 69 14.85 9.61 -20.15
C ASN A 69 15.32 10.75 -19.27
N ARG A 70 16.63 10.84 -19.06
CA ARG A 70 17.23 11.92 -18.29
C ARG A 70 17.02 13.27 -19.00
N ALA A 71 16.49 14.24 -18.26
CA ALA A 71 16.12 15.56 -18.76
C ALA A 71 16.90 16.73 -18.10
N ASP A 72 17.60 16.50 -16.98
CA ASP A 72 18.49 17.51 -16.38
C ASP A 72 19.82 17.66 -17.14
N THR A 73 20.44 18.83 -17.01
CA THR A 73 21.84 19.03 -17.43
C THR A 73 22.77 18.38 -16.41
N PRO A 74 23.61 17.40 -16.81
CA PRO A 74 24.52 16.75 -15.88
C PRO A 74 25.51 17.71 -15.21
N ASN A 75 25.74 17.51 -13.91
CA ASN A 75 26.76 18.21 -13.14
C ASN A 75 27.93 17.28 -12.77
N ALA A 76 29.00 17.82 -12.18
CA ALA A 76 30.18 17.05 -11.84
C ALA A 76 29.92 15.84 -10.91
N ILE A 77 28.88 15.94 -10.08
CA ILE A 77 28.47 14.95 -9.07
C ILE A 77 27.57 13.87 -9.69
N ASN A 78 26.56 14.26 -10.48
CA ASN A 78 25.52 13.35 -10.95
C ASN A 78 25.72 12.83 -12.40
N ARG A 79 26.78 13.25 -13.10
CA ARG A 79 26.98 12.90 -14.53
C ARG A 79 27.03 11.40 -14.84
N ASN A 80 27.49 10.58 -13.89
CA ASN A 80 27.60 9.14 -14.06
C ASN A 80 26.44 8.38 -13.38
N LEU A 81 25.51 9.10 -12.75
CA LEU A 81 24.35 8.50 -12.10
C LEU A 81 23.26 8.22 -13.12
N ARG A 82 22.46 7.20 -12.82
CA ARG A 82 21.29 6.80 -13.60
C ARG A 82 20.05 6.85 -12.71
N PRO A 83 18.85 7.10 -13.25
CA PRO A 83 17.60 6.95 -12.51
C PRO A 83 17.49 5.56 -11.86
N THR A 84 16.69 5.44 -10.81
CA THR A 84 16.36 4.13 -10.22
C THR A 84 15.86 3.14 -11.28
N SER A 85 16.20 1.85 -11.12
CA SER A 85 15.78 0.79 -12.05
C SER A 85 14.27 0.52 -12.03
N GLU A 86 13.56 1.09 -11.05
CA GLU A 86 12.12 0.92 -10.88
C GLU A 86 11.30 2.13 -11.32
N MET A 87 11.92 3.01 -12.10
CA MET A 87 11.27 4.23 -12.55
C MET A 87 10.01 3.96 -13.40
N ALA A 88 9.97 2.86 -14.13
CA ALA A 88 8.76 2.45 -14.88
C ALA A 88 7.53 2.32 -13.97
N MET A 89 7.69 1.80 -12.75
CA MET A 89 6.61 1.68 -11.77
C MET A 89 6.13 3.07 -11.30
N HIS A 90 7.05 4.00 -11.05
CA HIS A 90 6.71 5.38 -10.67
C HIS A 90 6.00 6.13 -11.80
N LEU A 91 6.45 5.96 -13.04
CA LEU A 91 5.83 6.57 -14.21
C LEU A 91 4.41 6.04 -14.46
N GLU A 92 4.14 4.75 -14.22
CA GLU A 92 2.79 4.21 -14.27
C GLU A 92 1.86 4.89 -13.25
N VAL A 93 2.34 5.17 -12.03
CA VAL A 93 1.58 5.96 -11.06
C VAL A 93 1.21 7.31 -11.65
N TYR A 94 2.21 8.07 -12.13
CA TYR A 94 1.99 9.42 -12.63
C TYR A 94 1.12 9.48 -13.90
N LYS A 95 1.12 8.44 -14.72
CA LYS A 95 0.26 8.33 -15.92
C LYS A 95 -1.20 8.07 -15.55
N ASN A 96 -1.46 7.30 -14.49
CA ASN A 96 -2.82 6.94 -14.07
C ASN A 96 -3.41 7.89 -13.02
N ARG A 97 -2.57 8.66 -12.31
CA ARG A 97 -2.96 9.54 -11.20
C ARG A 97 -2.37 10.96 -11.35
N PRO A 98 -3.07 11.86 -12.07
CA PRO A 98 -2.64 13.26 -12.22
C PRO A 98 -2.59 14.03 -10.90
N ASP A 99 -3.37 13.61 -9.90
CA ASP A 99 -3.42 14.18 -8.55
C ASP A 99 -2.18 13.85 -7.69
N VAL A 100 -1.41 12.82 -8.08
CA VAL A 100 -0.22 12.39 -7.35
C VAL A 100 0.97 13.28 -7.68
N GLY A 101 1.55 13.85 -6.60
CA GLY A 101 2.74 14.69 -6.63
C GLY A 101 4.03 13.96 -6.26
N ALA A 102 3.95 12.83 -5.56
CA ALA A 102 5.11 12.06 -5.12
C ALA A 102 4.81 10.57 -4.95
N VAL A 103 5.88 9.77 -5.10
CA VAL A 103 5.85 8.32 -4.96
C VAL A 103 7.03 7.88 -4.10
N VAL A 104 6.76 7.03 -3.12
CA VAL A 104 7.75 6.37 -2.27
C VAL A 104 7.60 4.86 -2.42
N HIS A 105 8.68 4.21 -2.84
CA HIS A 105 8.82 2.76 -2.79
C HIS A 105 9.91 2.38 -1.79
N CYS A 106 9.60 1.44 -0.90
CA CYS A 106 10.51 0.96 0.13
C CYS A 106 10.11 -0.44 0.62
N HIS A 107 10.92 -1.02 1.51
CA HIS A 107 10.82 -2.43 1.94
C HIS A 107 10.64 -2.58 3.47
N PRO A 108 9.54 -2.07 4.08
CA PRO A 108 9.31 -2.21 5.52
C PRO A 108 9.24 -3.70 5.93
N PRO A 109 10.04 -4.14 6.93
CA PRO A 109 10.23 -5.56 7.20
C PRO A 109 8.95 -6.34 7.54
N THR A 110 8.05 -5.75 8.34
CA THR A 110 6.84 -6.47 8.77
C THR A 110 5.85 -6.59 7.62
N ALA A 111 5.66 -5.51 6.85
CA ALA A 111 4.82 -5.53 5.65
C ALA A 111 5.32 -6.56 4.63
N VAL A 112 6.63 -6.60 4.37
CA VAL A 112 7.24 -7.59 3.47
C VAL A 112 7.06 -9.01 4.01
N ALA A 113 7.27 -9.24 5.30
CA ALA A 113 7.08 -10.55 5.92
C ALA A 113 5.63 -11.07 5.78
N LEU A 114 4.63 -10.21 5.99
CA LEU A 114 3.23 -10.56 5.80
C LEU A 114 2.91 -10.86 4.33
N SER A 115 3.50 -10.12 3.39
CA SER A 115 3.36 -10.39 1.95
C SER A 115 3.91 -11.78 1.56
N ILE A 116 5.02 -12.20 2.19
CA ILE A 116 5.62 -13.53 1.99
C ILE A 116 4.72 -14.62 2.59
N ALA A 117 4.12 -14.34 3.75
CA ALA A 117 3.18 -15.23 4.43
C ALA A 117 1.78 -15.24 3.81
N ASN A 118 1.55 -14.45 2.74
CA ASN A 118 0.26 -14.29 2.08
C ASN A 118 -0.86 -13.86 3.06
N VAL A 119 -0.52 -13.00 4.02
CA VAL A 119 -1.45 -12.39 4.97
C VAL A 119 -1.90 -11.05 4.42
N SER A 120 -3.20 -10.89 4.21
CA SER A 120 -3.77 -9.65 3.70
C SER A 120 -3.69 -8.51 4.73
N LEU A 121 -3.54 -7.28 4.23
CA LEU A 121 -3.70 -6.03 4.98
C LEU A 121 -5.02 -5.31 4.64
N THR A 122 -5.88 -5.92 3.84
CA THR A 122 -7.17 -5.34 3.42
C THR A 122 -8.27 -5.48 4.46
N ASP A 123 -8.09 -6.34 5.46
CA ASP A 123 -9.09 -6.56 6.49
C ASP A 123 -9.36 -5.23 7.22
N CYS A 124 -10.63 -4.84 7.34
CA CYS A 124 -11.07 -3.61 7.98
C CYS A 124 -10.90 -3.66 9.51
N MET A 125 -9.66 -3.77 10.00
CA MET A 125 -9.34 -3.96 11.41
C MET A 125 -9.27 -2.66 12.20
N LEU A 126 -8.80 -1.58 11.56
CA LEU A 126 -8.40 -0.35 12.24
C LEU A 126 -9.07 0.88 11.60
N PRO A 127 -9.83 1.68 12.39
CA PRO A 127 -10.52 2.85 11.87
C PRO A 127 -9.62 3.86 11.15
N GLU A 128 -8.45 4.14 11.73
CA GLU A 128 -7.50 5.11 11.18
C GLU A 128 -7.05 4.76 9.76
N VAL A 129 -6.85 3.48 9.47
CA VAL A 129 -6.42 2.99 8.15
C VAL A 129 -7.52 3.22 7.12
N ILE A 130 -8.74 2.81 7.46
CA ILE A 130 -9.90 2.94 6.59
C ILE A 130 -10.09 4.41 6.22
N VAL A 131 -9.98 5.32 7.20
CA VAL A 131 -10.16 6.75 6.96
C VAL A 131 -9.00 7.36 6.16
N THR A 132 -7.76 7.08 6.54
CA THR A 132 -6.58 7.79 6.00
C THR A 132 -5.99 7.17 4.74
N LEU A 133 -5.94 5.85 4.64
CA LEU A 133 -5.32 5.10 3.56
C LEU A 133 -6.34 4.46 2.62
N GLY A 134 -7.47 4.02 3.16
CA GLY A 134 -8.38 3.13 2.46
C GLY A 134 -7.93 1.68 2.58
N LEU A 135 -8.25 0.85 1.59
CA LEU A 135 -7.74 -0.51 1.50
C LEU A 135 -6.25 -0.50 1.09
N ILE A 136 -5.48 -1.49 1.56
CA ILE A 136 -4.08 -1.69 1.15
C ILE A 136 -4.02 -2.97 0.31
N LYS A 137 -4.11 -2.81 -1.01
CA LYS A 137 -4.16 -3.94 -1.95
C LYS A 137 -2.80 -4.60 -2.07
N MET A 138 -2.79 -5.94 -2.05
CA MET A 138 -1.60 -6.72 -2.36
C MET A 138 -1.60 -7.12 -3.84
N THR A 139 -0.55 -6.78 -4.58
CA THR A 139 -0.41 -7.23 -5.97
C THR A 139 0.05 -8.69 -6.02
N PRO A 140 -0.19 -9.41 -7.13
CA PRO A 140 0.57 -10.61 -7.43
C PRO A 140 2.08 -10.33 -7.44
N TYR A 141 2.88 -11.37 -7.21
CA TYR A 141 4.32 -11.30 -7.40
C TYR A 141 4.64 -10.89 -8.84
N SER A 142 5.60 -10.00 -8.98
CA SER A 142 6.19 -9.60 -10.25
C SER A 142 7.67 -9.30 -10.03
N THR A 143 8.47 -9.45 -11.09
CA THR A 143 9.92 -9.28 -10.98
C THR A 143 10.27 -7.79 -10.78
N PRO A 144 11.02 -7.40 -9.73
CA PRO A 144 11.43 -6.01 -9.54
C PRO A 144 12.19 -5.46 -10.76
N SER A 145 12.11 -4.15 -11.00
CA SER A 145 12.74 -3.49 -12.17
C SER A 145 12.37 -4.08 -13.54
N SER A 146 11.17 -4.66 -13.68
CA SER A 146 10.63 -5.19 -14.94
C SER A 146 9.33 -4.49 -15.36
N GLU A 147 8.94 -4.65 -16.62
CA GLU A 147 7.64 -4.19 -17.13
C GLU A 147 6.45 -4.89 -16.46
N GLU A 148 6.65 -6.13 -16.00
CA GLU A 148 5.65 -6.89 -15.24
C GLU A 148 5.28 -6.16 -13.95
N ASN A 149 6.27 -5.63 -13.22
CA ASN A 149 6.04 -4.90 -11.97
C ASN A 149 5.29 -3.59 -12.18
N ALA A 150 5.62 -2.86 -13.25
CA ALA A 150 4.89 -1.66 -13.64
C ALA A 150 3.42 -1.99 -14.02
N THR A 151 3.22 -3.11 -14.73
CA THR A 151 1.87 -3.57 -15.13
C THR A 151 1.05 -4.03 -13.92
N ALA A 152 1.68 -4.72 -12.96
CA ALA A 152 1.02 -5.29 -11.78
C ALA A 152 0.35 -4.24 -10.88
N ILE A 153 0.86 -3.01 -10.85
CA ILE A 153 0.28 -1.92 -10.03
C ILE A 153 -0.77 -1.09 -10.77
N ARG A 154 -0.87 -1.19 -12.10
CA ARG A 154 -1.61 -0.24 -12.96
C ARG A 154 -3.09 -0.10 -12.59
N ASP A 155 -3.76 -1.22 -12.31
CA ASP A 155 -5.19 -1.16 -11.96
C ASP A 155 -5.40 -0.80 -10.49
N ALA A 156 -4.56 -1.30 -9.59
CA ALA A 156 -4.65 -0.99 -8.17
C ALA A 156 -4.43 0.51 -7.90
N ILE A 157 -3.46 1.14 -8.56
CA ILE A 157 -3.08 2.53 -8.27
C ILE A 157 -4.15 3.57 -8.63
N LYS A 158 -5.11 3.20 -9.49
CA LYS A 158 -6.23 4.07 -9.87
C LYS A 158 -7.12 4.41 -8.67
N THR A 159 -7.23 3.49 -7.71
CA THR A 159 -8.16 3.60 -6.57
C THR A 159 -7.48 3.47 -5.21
N HIS A 160 -6.17 3.22 -5.18
CA HIS A 160 -5.41 3.00 -3.94
C HIS A 160 -4.28 4.01 -3.81
N ASP A 161 -4.06 4.45 -2.58
CA ASP A 161 -2.96 5.33 -2.22
C ASP A 161 -1.73 4.59 -1.65
N ALA A 162 -1.91 3.31 -1.33
CA ALA A 162 -0.91 2.42 -0.79
C ALA A 162 -1.12 1.01 -1.34
N ILE A 163 -0.02 0.39 -1.78
CA ILE A 163 -0.01 -0.95 -2.37
C ILE A 163 1.10 -1.76 -1.69
N LEU A 164 0.78 -3.01 -1.36
CA LEU A 164 1.76 -4.01 -0.94
C LEU A 164 2.18 -4.85 -2.16
N LEU A 165 3.45 -4.88 -2.48
CA LEU A 165 4.02 -5.67 -3.56
C LEU A 165 4.44 -7.03 -3.01
N GLN A 166 3.80 -8.11 -3.45
CA GLN A 166 4.03 -9.45 -2.92
C GLN A 166 5.51 -9.86 -3.01
N ARG A 167 6.11 -10.19 -1.85
CA ARG A 167 7.54 -10.58 -1.69
C ARG A 167 8.55 -9.51 -2.08
N HIS A 168 8.13 -8.25 -2.13
CA HIS A 168 8.98 -7.17 -2.62
C HIS A 168 9.01 -5.97 -1.67
N GLY A 169 7.88 -5.31 -1.44
CA GLY A 169 7.90 -4.03 -0.75
C GLY A 169 6.55 -3.33 -0.71
N THR A 170 6.58 -2.02 -0.54
CA THR A 170 5.39 -1.16 -0.56
C THR A 170 5.57 -0.07 -1.60
N LEU A 171 4.47 0.38 -2.20
CA LEU A 171 4.38 1.56 -3.05
C LEU A 171 3.32 2.47 -2.46
N ALA A 172 3.73 3.65 -2.00
CA ALA A 172 2.84 4.66 -1.45
C ALA A 172 2.95 5.95 -2.26
N VAL A 173 1.81 6.61 -2.45
CA VAL A 173 1.73 7.86 -3.21
C VAL A 173 1.25 9.00 -2.34
N GLY A 174 1.43 10.24 -2.77
CA GLY A 174 0.88 11.41 -2.08
C GLY A 174 1.06 12.69 -2.90
N ASN A 175 0.60 13.81 -2.36
CA ASN A 175 0.83 15.14 -2.91
C ASN A 175 2.27 15.64 -2.65
N SER A 176 2.95 15.07 -1.66
CA SER A 176 4.34 15.36 -1.31
C SER A 176 5.06 14.08 -0.87
N PRO A 177 6.40 14.02 -0.96
CA PRO A 177 7.20 12.93 -0.40
C PRO A 177 6.84 12.61 1.06
N MET A 178 6.61 13.64 1.88
CA MET A 178 6.26 13.45 3.28
C MET A 178 4.92 12.75 3.45
N GLN A 179 3.90 13.08 2.65
CA GLN A 179 2.62 12.38 2.70
C GLN A 179 2.76 10.92 2.28
N ALA A 180 3.50 10.64 1.20
CA ALA A 180 3.78 9.26 0.77
C ALA A 180 4.56 8.48 1.85
N PHE A 181 5.51 9.14 2.53
CA PHE A 181 6.23 8.56 3.68
C PHE A 181 5.30 8.25 4.86
N HIS A 182 4.39 9.16 5.25
CA HIS A 182 3.44 8.87 6.33
C HIS A 182 2.56 7.67 5.99
N ARG A 183 2.14 7.54 4.73
CA ARG A 183 1.38 6.38 4.25
C ARG A 183 2.18 5.09 4.37
N THR A 184 3.47 5.10 4.01
CA THR A 184 4.39 3.97 4.28
C THR A 184 4.47 3.64 5.78
N GLU A 185 4.60 4.64 6.65
CA GLU A 185 4.68 4.43 8.10
C GLU A 185 3.41 3.76 8.62
N SER A 186 2.24 4.20 8.15
CA SER A 186 0.96 3.57 8.45
C SER A 186 0.91 2.12 7.96
N ILE A 187 1.34 1.80 6.72
CA ILE A 187 1.37 0.41 6.22
C ILE A 187 2.18 -0.50 7.17
N GLU A 188 3.38 -0.08 7.56
CA GLU A 188 4.23 -0.88 8.45
C GLU A 188 3.63 -1.01 9.85
N GLN A 189 3.01 0.05 10.37
CA GLN A 189 2.36 0.01 11.67
C GLN A 189 1.19 -0.99 11.69
N ILE A 190 0.39 -1.00 10.62
CA ILE A 190 -0.73 -1.94 10.47
C ILE A 190 -0.19 -3.36 10.32
N ALA A 191 0.87 -3.55 9.54
CA ALA A 191 1.51 -4.85 9.41
C ALA A 191 1.98 -5.39 10.77
N LYS A 192 2.57 -4.54 11.63
CA LYS A 192 2.93 -4.92 13.01
C LYS A 192 1.73 -5.31 13.84
N ILE A 193 0.65 -4.53 13.79
CA ILE A 193 -0.58 -4.83 14.54
C ILE A 193 -1.19 -6.14 14.04
N THR A 194 -1.32 -6.34 12.73
CA THR A 194 -1.83 -7.57 12.12
C THR A 194 -0.98 -8.76 12.50
N PHE A 195 0.34 -8.64 12.45
CA PHE A 195 1.27 -9.70 12.87
C PHE A 195 1.06 -10.07 14.35
N MET A 196 1.01 -9.07 15.25
CA MET A 196 0.75 -9.29 16.68
C MET A 196 -0.64 -9.91 16.92
N ALA A 197 -1.68 -9.44 16.22
CA ALA A 197 -3.03 -10.00 16.31
C ALA A 197 -3.04 -11.49 15.90
N LYS A 198 -2.37 -11.86 14.80
CA LYS A 198 -2.25 -13.25 14.37
C LYS A 198 -1.53 -14.12 15.41
N LEU A 199 -0.49 -13.60 16.07
CA LEU A 199 0.16 -14.32 17.18
C LEU A 199 -0.76 -14.56 18.39
N MET A 200 -1.71 -13.66 18.62
CA MET A 200 -2.71 -13.77 19.70
C MET A 200 -3.94 -14.63 19.32
N GLY A 201 -3.94 -15.25 18.14
CA GLY A 201 -5.05 -16.07 17.65
C GLY A 201 -5.95 -15.39 16.60
N GLY A 202 -5.61 -14.18 16.18
CA GLY A 202 -6.36 -13.39 15.20
C GLY A 202 -7.16 -12.24 15.82
N GLY A 203 -8.09 -11.72 15.05
CA GLY A 203 -9.02 -10.67 15.45
C GLY A 203 -10.12 -10.55 14.40
N GLU A 204 -11.29 -10.08 14.82
CA GLU A 204 -12.42 -9.87 13.92
C GLU A 204 -12.34 -8.46 13.29
N PRO A 205 -12.61 -8.34 11.98
CA PRO A 205 -12.77 -7.04 11.33
C PRO A 205 -13.92 -6.23 11.95
N LEU A 206 -13.89 -4.92 11.73
CA LEU A 206 -14.98 -4.04 12.12
C LEU A 206 -16.28 -4.46 11.42
N PRO A 207 -17.42 -4.46 12.14
CA PRO A 207 -18.71 -4.70 11.52
C PRO A 207 -18.99 -3.74 10.36
N PRO A 208 -19.68 -4.18 9.29
CA PRO A 208 -19.93 -3.37 8.10
C PRO A 208 -20.45 -1.96 8.41
N HIS A 209 -21.46 -1.85 9.27
CA HIS A 209 -22.07 -0.56 9.65
C HIS A 209 -21.12 0.43 10.35
N GLN A 210 -19.99 -0.05 10.93
CA GLN A 210 -18.94 0.83 11.46
C GLN A 210 -18.01 1.28 10.34
N VAL A 211 -17.65 0.37 9.44
CA VAL A 211 -16.87 0.70 8.24
C VAL A 211 -17.58 1.76 7.40
N GLU A 212 -18.89 1.66 7.22
CA GLU A 212 -19.70 2.67 6.51
C GLU A 212 -19.57 4.08 7.10
N LYS A 213 -19.57 4.20 8.43
CA LYS A 213 -19.35 5.50 9.11
C LYS A 213 -17.96 6.05 8.82
N LEU A 214 -16.95 5.18 8.76
CA LEU A 214 -15.57 5.56 8.47
C LEU A 214 -15.38 5.95 7.00
N LEU A 215 -16.07 5.27 6.08
CA LEU A 215 -16.09 5.66 4.67
C LEU A 215 -16.75 7.03 4.47
N ALA A 216 -17.81 7.34 5.22
CA ALA A 216 -18.40 8.67 5.21
C ALA A 216 -17.43 9.74 5.73
N GLN A 217 -16.65 9.44 6.78
CA GLN A 217 -15.59 10.33 7.26
C GLN A 217 -14.47 10.52 6.21
N ARG A 218 -14.01 9.45 5.58
CA ARG A 218 -13.02 9.48 4.50
C ARG A 218 -13.48 10.38 3.35
N ALA A 219 -14.73 10.23 2.92
CA ALA A 219 -15.33 11.05 1.87
C ALA A 219 -15.39 12.53 2.28
N ALA A 220 -15.78 12.83 3.53
CA ALA A 220 -15.81 14.20 4.04
C ALA A 220 -14.41 14.86 4.11
N LEU A 221 -13.35 14.07 4.25
CA LEU A 221 -11.96 14.53 4.20
C LEU A 221 -11.40 14.65 2.77
N GLY A 222 -12.17 14.29 1.74
CA GLY A 222 -11.73 14.32 0.34
C GLY A 222 -10.67 13.27 0.00
N LEU A 223 -10.62 12.18 0.76
CA LEU A 223 -9.65 11.09 0.58
C LEU A 223 -10.21 9.89 -0.20
N ALA A 224 -11.50 9.92 -0.55
CA ALA A 224 -12.17 8.81 -1.24
C ALA A 224 -11.91 8.83 -2.77
N HIS A 225 -11.80 7.64 -3.37
CA HIS A 225 -11.56 7.42 -4.81
C HIS A 225 -12.83 7.04 -5.58
N GLY A 226 -14.01 7.40 -5.05
CA GLY A 226 -15.31 7.24 -5.72
C GLY A 226 -15.90 5.83 -5.66
N GLU A 227 -16.75 5.50 -6.64
CA GLU A 227 -17.59 4.28 -6.62
C GLU A 227 -16.79 2.98 -6.68
N SER A 228 -15.64 2.97 -7.37
CA SER A 228 -14.81 1.77 -7.47
C SER A 228 -14.19 1.39 -6.13
N GLU A 229 -13.75 2.35 -5.32
CA GLU A 229 -13.24 2.08 -3.97
C GLU A 229 -14.35 1.55 -3.06
N ALA A 230 -15.56 2.15 -3.14
CA ALA A 230 -16.71 1.67 -2.37
C ALA A 230 -17.09 0.22 -2.71
N ALA A 231 -17.01 -0.16 -3.99
CA ALA A 231 -17.25 -1.55 -4.41
C ALA A 231 -16.23 -2.52 -3.82
N GLU A 232 -14.95 -2.16 -3.76
CA GLU A 232 -13.91 -3.00 -3.14
C GLU A 232 -14.13 -3.13 -1.62
N PHE A 233 -14.53 -2.06 -0.93
CA PHE A 233 -14.91 -2.15 0.50
C PHE A 233 -16.13 -3.03 0.74
N CYS A 234 -17.10 -3.05 -0.18
CA CYS A 234 -18.25 -3.96 -0.12
C CYS A 234 -17.80 -5.42 -0.26
N GLU A 235 -16.92 -5.73 -1.22
CA GLU A 235 -16.42 -7.08 -1.44
C GLU A 235 -15.64 -7.62 -0.23
N ILE A 236 -14.79 -6.77 0.38
CA ILE A 236 -13.86 -7.19 1.44
C ILE A 236 -14.50 -7.12 2.83
N CYS A 237 -15.22 -6.04 3.13
CA CYS A 237 -15.69 -5.72 4.48
C CYS A 237 -17.22 -5.62 4.59
N GLY A 238 -17.94 -5.72 3.47
CA GLY A 238 -19.39 -5.65 3.47
C GLY A 238 -20.02 -4.29 3.63
N ALA A 239 -19.22 -3.23 3.58
CA ALA A 239 -19.66 -1.88 3.88
C ALA A 239 -20.27 -1.18 2.66
N THR A 240 -21.55 -0.80 2.76
CA THR A 240 -22.38 0.03 1.84
C THR A 240 -22.46 -0.29 0.34
N HIS A 241 -23.66 0.00 -0.19
CA HIS A 241 -23.92 0.47 -1.55
C HIS A 241 -24.31 1.96 -1.53
N PRO A 242 -24.34 2.67 -2.69
CA PRO A 242 -25.09 3.91 -2.84
C PRO A 242 -26.53 3.76 -2.30
N GLN A 243 -27.12 4.83 -1.74
CA GLN A 243 -28.49 4.78 -1.22
C GLN A 243 -29.46 4.25 -2.29
N GLY A 244 -29.97 3.03 -2.11
CA GLY A 244 -30.99 2.42 -3.00
C GLY A 244 -30.59 1.12 -3.72
N THR A 245 -29.36 0.61 -3.58
CA THR A 245 -28.93 -0.66 -4.19
C THR A 245 -28.77 -1.78 -3.15
N ALA A 246 -29.31 -2.97 -3.45
CA ALA A 246 -29.29 -4.13 -2.55
C ALA A 246 -27.93 -4.84 -2.59
N CYS A 247 -27.37 -5.13 -1.40
CA CYS A 247 -26.09 -5.85 -1.26
C CYS A 247 -26.23 -7.30 -1.75
N PRO A 248 -25.44 -7.75 -2.74
CA PRO A 248 -25.47 -9.14 -3.18
C PRO A 248 -24.85 -10.08 -2.13
N VAL A 249 -24.12 -9.53 -1.16
CA VAL A 249 -23.53 -10.27 -0.05
C VAL A 249 -24.50 -10.26 1.12
N THR A 250 -25.17 -11.39 1.36
CA THR A 250 -25.91 -11.60 2.60
C THR A 250 -24.91 -11.77 3.73
N PHE A 251 -24.69 -10.73 4.53
CA PHE A 251 -24.08 -10.90 5.85
C PHE A 251 -24.99 -11.82 6.67
N PRO A 252 -24.44 -12.78 7.43
CA PRO A 252 -25.23 -13.44 8.45
C PRO A 252 -25.82 -12.34 9.32
N ALA A 253 -27.15 -12.23 9.36
CA ALA A 253 -27.80 -11.43 10.37
C ALA A 253 -27.19 -11.82 11.72
N GLU A 254 -26.87 -10.85 12.57
CA GLU A 254 -26.55 -11.12 13.98
C GLU A 254 -27.61 -12.11 14.46
N LYS A 255 -27.19 -13.36 14.71
CA LYS A 255 -28.12 -14.35 15.23
C LYS A 255 -28.60 -13.76 16.56
N PRO A 256 -29.89 -13.47 16.73
CA PRO A 256 -30.40 -13.34 18.09
C PRO A 256 -30.03 -14.66 18.76
N ALA A 257 -29.40 -14.60 19.94
CA ALA A 257 -28.88 -15.75 20.66
C ALA A 257 -29.92 -16.88 20.64
N SER A 258 -29.75 -17.82 19.71
CA SER A 258 -30.72 -18.88 19.50
C SER A 258 -30.40 -19.93 20.53
N SER A 259 -31.28 -20.10 21.50
CA SER A 259 -31.34 -21.24 22.42
C SER A 259 -31.68 -22.53 21.66
N GLY A 260 -30.86 -22.89 20.68
CA GLY A 260 -30.94 -24.15 19.97
C GLY A 260 -30.18 -25.18 20.78
N THR A 261 -30.91 -26.15 21.36
CA THR A 261 -30.32 -27.34 21.96
C THR A 261 -29.47 -28.05 20.92
N VAL A 262 -28.17 -28.08 21.15
CA VAL A 262 -27.25 -28.94 20.38
C VAL A 262 -27.68 -30.39 20.63
N ASP A 263 -27.91 -31.14 19.55
CA ASP A 263 -28.21 -32.57 19.66
C ASP A 263 -26.92 -33.32 20.03
N ASP A 264 -26.80 -33.67 21.31
CA ASP A 264 -25.64 -34.38 21.88
C ASP A 264 -25.34 -35.69 21.14
N ALA A 265 -26.33 -36.33 20.51
CA ALA A 265 -26.13 -37.54 19.72
C ALA A 265 -25.34 -37.27 18.44
N LEU A 266 -25.58 -36.12 17.79
CA LEU A 266 -24.85 -35.71 16.59
C LEU A 266 -23.41 -35.34 16.93
N VAL A 267 -23.20 -34.66 18.07
CA VAL A 267 -21.85 -34.32 18.56
C VAL A 267 -21.04 -35.59 18.84
N ALA A 268 -21.63 -36.56 19.56
CA ALA A 268 -20.97 -37.82 19.87
C ALA A 268 -20.57 -38.61 18.61
N GLU A 269 -21.44 -38.64 17.59
CA GLU A 269 -21.16 -39.33 16.33
C GLU A 269 -20.03 -38.66 15.53
N ILE A 270 -19.99 -37.32 15.49
CA ILE A 270 -18.91 -36.58 14.84
C ILE A 270 -17.59 -36.82 15.56
N THR A 271 -17.56 -36.74 16.89
CA THR A 271 -16.36 -36.99 17.69
C THR A 271 -15.82 -38.39 17.47
N ARG A 272 -16.70 -39.41 17.44
CA ARG A 272 -16.30 -40.80 17.17
C ARG A 272 -15.62 -40.95 15.80
N ARG A 273 -16.21 -40.40 14.73
CA ARG A 273 -15.65 -40.47 13.38
C ARG A 273 -14.30 -39.77 13.23
N VAL A 274 -14.11 -38.65 13.94
CA VAL A 274 -12.82 -37.93 13.95
C VAL A 274 -11.75 -38.77 14.65
N LEU A 275 -12.07 -39.37 15.81
CA LEU A 275 -11.14 -40.23 16.55
C LEU A 275 -10.77 -41.50 15.76
N GLU A 276 -11.71 -42.11 15.03
CA GLU A 276 -11.44 -43.27 14.18
C GLU A 276 -10.46 -42.95 13.05
N LYS A 277 -10.60 -41.79 12.39
CA LYS A 277 -9.67 -41.35 11.34
C LYS A 277 -8.28 -41.05 11.86
N LEU A 278 -8.16 -40.50 13.06
CA LEU A 278 -6.88 -40.22 13.69
C LEU A 278 -6.12 -41.50 14.08
N HIS A 279 -6.83 -42.58 14.45
CA HIS A 279 -6.20 -43.87 14.76
C HIS A 279 -5.81 -44.70 13.52
N GLN A 280 -6.47 -44.49 12.38
CA GLN A 280 -6.11 -45.12 11.09
C GLN A 280 -4.92 -44.46 10.39
N SER A 281 -4.46 -43.32 10.89
CA SER A 281 -3.35 -42.52 10.32
C SER A 281 -2.03 -42.72 11.07
N ARG A 282 -1.91 -43.79 11.87
CA ARG A 282 -0.70 -44.19 12.61
C ARG A 282 -0.18 -45.54 12.12
#